data_AF-A0A7S2EXS8-F1
#
_entry.id   AF-A0A7S2EXS8-F1
#
_cell.length_a   1.000
_cell.length_b   1.000
_cell.length_c   1.000
_cell.angle_alpha   90.00
_cell.angle_beta   90.00
_cell.angle_gamma   90.00
#
_symmetry.space_group_name_H-M   'P 1'
#
loop_
_entity.id
_entity.type
_entity.pdbx_description
1 polymer ?
#
loop_
_entity_poly.entity_id
_entity_poly.type
_entity_poly.pdbx_seq_one_letter_code
_entity_poly.pdbx_strand_id
1 'polypeptide(L)'
;AGAGGGGGGGGDPLSLARAMSKAKELTAPNANMEGTKSLVNRWIELARLKERSPGQIDRLLETLGAIPPETEPSERAFWVGALINPLPAMGVAMEIRPALLSAKSAEERIRIASDGILRSIRHMDGSKRMW
;
A
#
# COMPACT_ATOMS: atom_id res chain seq x y z
N ALA A 1 36.07 5.04 32.99
CA ALA A 1 35.01 6.02 32.69
C ALA A 1 34.60 5.77 31.25
N GLY A 2 33.38 5.41 30.88
CA GLY A 2 32.07 5.76 31.43
C GLY A 2 31.22 6.11 30.21
N ALA A 3 30.12 5.40 30.02
CA ALA A 3 29.33 5.31 28.78
C ALA A 3 28.53 6.56 28.40
N GLY A 4 28.02 6.56 27.16
CA GLY A 4 26.83 7.30 26.70
C GLY A 4 26.90 7.53 25.18
N GLY A 5 26.11 6.91 24.29
CA GLY A 5 24.84 6.21 24.44
C GLY A 5 23.65 7.12 24.08
N GLY A 6 23.01 6.88 22.93
CA GLY A 6 21.74 7.50 22.49
C GLY A 6 21.94 8.65 21.51
N GLY A 7 21.23 8.79 20.39
CA GLY A 7 19.99 8.19 19.92
C GLY A 7 19.41 9.19 18.92
N GLY A 8 19.26 8.79 17.66
CA GLY A 8 18.84 9.70 16.59
C GLY A 8 18.10 8.99 15.47
N GLY A 9 17.25 8.02 15.82
CA GLY A 9 16.29 7.39 14.90
C GLY A 9 15.11 8.31 14.55
N GLY A 10 15.38 9.61 14.38
CA GLY A 10 14.40 10.58 13.92
C GLY A 10 14.58 10.81 12.44
N GLY A 11 13.70 10.25 11.62
CA GLY A 11 13.70 10.54 10.18
C GLY A 11 13.58 12.04 9.94
N ASP A 12 14.35 12.55 8.98
CA ASP A 12 14.30 13.94 8.52
C ASP A 12 12.83 14.39 8.34
N PRO A 13 12.40 15.52 8.97
CA PRO A 13 11.04 16.04 8.82
C PRO A 13 10.58 16.15 7.35
N LEU A 14 11.49 16.42 6.41
CA LEU A 14 11.17 16.43 4.99
C LEU A 14 10.83 15.03 4.46
N SER A 15 11.51 13.98 4.93
CA SER A 15 11.20 12.59 4.59
C SER A 15 9.81 12.19 5.09
N LEU A 16 9.46 12.56 6.32
CA LEU A 16 8.11 12.30 6.85
C LEU A 16 7.04 13.05 6.06
N ALA A 17 7.26 14.33 5.73
CA ALA A 17 6.33 15.10 4.91
C ALA A 17 6.12 14.48 3.51
N ARG A 18 7.19 14.01 2.86
CA ARG A 18 7.09 13.26 1.59
C ARG A 18 6.30 11.96 1.77
N ALA A 19 6.53 11.23 2.86
CA ALA A 19 5.81 10.00 3.16
C ALA A 19 4.31 10.26 3.34
N MET A 20 3.93 11.31 4.07
CA MET A 20 2.53 11.72 4.26
C MET A 20 1.88 12.17 2.95
N SER A 21 2.58 12.97 2.13
CA SER A 21 2.09 13.38 0.81
C SER A 21 1.79 12.17 -0.07
N LYS A 22 2.70 11.19 -0.10
CA LYS A 22 2.52 9.97 -0.89
C LYS A 22 1.46 9.03 -0.31
N ALA A 23 1.32 8.99 1.01
CA ALA A 23 0.25 8.27 1.69
C ALA A 23 -1.14 8.79 1.32
N LYS A 24 -1.27 10.11 1.14
CA LYS A 24 -2.49 10.75 0.65
C LYS A 24 -2.84 10.32 -0.78
N GLU A 25 -1.86 10.19 -1.67
CA GLU A 25 -2.07 9.79 -3.07
C GLU A 25 -2.74 8.40 -3.23
N LEU A 26 -2.58 7.50 -2.25
CA LEU A 26 -3.22 6.18 -2.29
C LEU A 26 -4.75 6.26 -2.26
N THR A 27 -5.31 7.27 -1.57
CA THR A 27 -6.76 7.43 -1.37
C THR A 27 -7.32 8.70 -1.98
N ALA A 28 -6.48 9.66 -2.38
CA ALA A 28 -6.91 10.86 -3.09
C ALA A 28 -7.38 10.52 -4.52
N PRO A 29 -8.31 11.31 -5.09
CA PRO A 29 -8.67 11.20 -6.50
C PRO A 29 -7.43 11.33 -7.40
N ASN A 30 -7.32 10.45 -8.40
CA ASN A 30 -6.19 10.43 -9.32
C ASN A 30 -6.68 10.72 -10.74
N ALA A 31 -6.26 11.85 -11.31
CA ALA A 31 -6.67 12.29 -12.65
C ALA A 31 -6.28 11.30 -13.77
N ASN A 32 -5.27 10.46 -13.54
CA ASN A 32 -4.81 9.45 -14.49
C ASN A 32 -5.53 8.11 -14.35
N MET A 33 -6.49 7.99 -13.41
CA MET A 33 -7.30 6.79 -13.20
C MET A 33 -8.70 6.97 -13.79
N GLU A 34 -9.27 5.87 -14.29
CA GLU A 34 -10.63 5.84 -14.81
C GLU A 34 -11.63 6.38 -13.77
N GLY A 35 -12.40 7.39 -14.16
CA GLY A 35 -13.37 8.04 -13.27
C GLY A 35 -12.75 8.72 -12.05
N THR A 36 -11.50 9.21 -12.18
CA THR A 36 -10.71 9.91 -11.15
C THR A 36 -10.58 9.16 -9.82
N LYS A 37 -10.72 7.82 -9.85
CA LYS A 37 -10.64 6.97 -8.67
C LYS A 37 -9.27 7.05 -8.00
N SER A 38 -9.25 6.87 -6.69
CA SER A 38 -7.99 6.63 -5.98
C SER A 38 -7.40 5.27 -6.33
N LEU A 39 -6.12 5.06 -6.03
CA LEU A 39 -5.45 3.78 -6.27
C LEU A 39 -6.13 2.65 -5.51
N VAL A 40 -6.48 2.87 -4.24
CA VAL A 40 -7.17 1.87 -3.42
C VAL A 40 -8.54 1.52 -4.00
N ASN A 41 -9.36 2.52 -4.36
CA ASN A 41 -10.69 2.26 -4.90
C ASN A 41 -10.65 1.56 -6.25
N ARG A 42 -9.70 1.96 -7.12
CA ARG A 42 -9.49 1.28 -8.42
C ARG A 42 -9.04 -0.16 -8.23
N TRP A 43 -8.14 -0.41 -7.27
CA TRP A 43 -7.70 -1.76 -6.98
C TRP A 43 -8.86 -2.64 -6.48
N ILE A 44 -9.67 -2.15 -5.53
CA ILE A 44 -10.82 -2.89 -4.97
C ILE A 44 -11.82 -3.26 -6.07
N GLU A 45 -12.14 -2.33 -6.97
CA GLU A 45 -13.02 -2.57 -8.10
C GLU A 45 -12.51 -3.72 -8.99
N LEU A 46 -11.24 -3.65 -9.41
CA LEU A 46 -10.64 -4.68 -10.26
C LEU A 46 -10.53 -6.03 -9.53
N ALA A 47 -10.17 -6.01 -8.25
CA ALA A 47 -10.04 -7.22 -7.44
C ALA A 47 -11.38 -7.94 -7.25
N ARG A 48 -12.49 -7.20 -7.15
CA ARG A 48 -13.86 -7.77 -7.12
C ARG A 48 -14.20 -8.54 -8.39
N LEU A 49 -13.71 -8.09 -9.56
CA LEU A 49 -13.88 -8.81 -10.83
C LEU A 49 -13.02 -10.08 -10.93
N LYS A 50 -12.07 -10.27 -10.01
CA LYS A 50 -11.11 -11.38 -9.98
C LYS A 50 -11.27 -12.25 -8.73
N GLU A 51 -12.39 -12.13 -8.02
CA GLU A 51 -12.68 -12.96 -6.85
C GLU A 51 -12.68 -14.44 -7.20
N ARG A 52 -12.14 -15.26 -6.29
CA ARG A 52 -12.21 -16.73 -6.37
C ARG A 52 -13.46 -17.29 -5.70
N SER A 53 -14.07 -16.51 -4.82
CA SER A 53 -15.33 -16.84 -4.14
C SER A 53 -16.12 -15.56 -3.91
N PRO A 54 -17.45 -15.58 -3.99
CA PRO A 54 -18.27 -14.38 -3.82
C PRO A 54 -17.99 -13.65 -2.50
N GLY A 55 -17.85 -12.32 -2.56
CA GLY A 55 -17.65 -11.46 -1.38
C GLY A 55 -16.30 -11.69 -0.70
N GLN A 56 -15.30 -12.20 -1.42
CA GLN A 56 -13.95 -12.40 -0.89
C GLN A 56 -13.30 -11.06 -0.53
N ILE A 57 -13.44 -10.04 -1.37
CA ILE A 57 -12.85 -8.72 -1.14
C ILE A 57 -13.55 -8.00 -0.01
N ASP A 58 -14.87 -8.14 0.12
CA ASP A 58 -15.60 -7.50 1.21
C ASP A 58 -15.17 -8.06 2.58
N ARG A 59 -15.05 -9.39 2.70
CA ARG A 59 -14.51 -10.04 3.91
C ARG A 59 -13.06 -9.65 4.20
N LEU A 60 -12.25 -9.48 3.16
CA LEU A 60 -10.88 -8.97 3.31
C LEU A 60 -10.89 -7.55 3.90
N LEU A 61 -11.72 -6.65 3.36
CA LEU A 61 -11.85 -5.27 3.84
C LEU A 61 -12.36 -5.22 5.29
N GLU A 62 -13.33 -6.07 5.64
CA GLU A 62 -13.80 -6.23 7.03
C GLU A 62 -12.67 -6.67 7.97
N THR A 63 -11.82 -7.60 7.54
CA THR A 63 -10.69 -8.10 8.33
C THR A 63 -9.58 -7.05 8.47
N LEU A 64 -9.31 -6.27 7.42
CA LEU A 64 -8.30 -5.20 7.45
C LEU A 64 -8.73 -4.01 8.30
N GLY A 65 -10.03 -3.77 8.42
CA GLY A 65 -10.58 -2.59 9.07
C GLY A 65 -10.33 -1.30 8.28
N ALA A 66 -10.50 -0.17 8.97
CA ALA A 66 -10.39 1.16 8.36
C ALA A 66 -8.96 1.43 7.84
N ILE A 67 -8.86 2.20 6.75
CA ILE A 67 -7.58 2.66 6.22
C ILE A 67 -6.94 3.63 7.23
N PRO A 68 -5.70 3.40 7.70
CA PRO A 68 -5.01 4.32 8.61
C PRO A 68 -4.83 5.71 7.98
N PRO A 69 -4.87 6.82 8.72
CA PRO A 69 -4.81 8.19 8.17
C PRO A 69 -3.49 8.49 7.43
N GLU A 70 -3.44 9.51 6.58
CA GLU A 70 -2.20 9.87 5.84
C GLU A 70 -1.06 10.35 6.75
N THR A 71 -1.37 10.78 7.97
CA THR A 71 -0.42 11.12 9.04
C THR A 71 0.29 9.89 9.61
N GLU A 72 -0.18 8.69 9.29
CA GLU A 72 0.40 7.40 9.70
C GLU A 72 0.89 6.61 8.46
N PRO A 73 1.89 7.12 7.72
CA PRO A 73 2.28 6.56 6.43
C PRO A 73 2.79 5.11 6.51
N SER A 74 3.40 4.71 7.64
CA SER A 74 3.82 3.32 7.81
C SER A 74 2.63 2.36 7.96
N GLU A 75 1.68 2.69 8.83
CA GLU A 75 0.48 1.86 9.04
C GLU A 75 -0.34 1.74 7.76
N ARG A 76 -0.51 2.87 7.05
CA ARG A 76 -1.18 2.86 5.75
C ARG A 76 -0.45 2.00 4.71
N ALA A 77 0.88 2.02 4.68
CA ALA A 77 1.65 1.17 3.78
C ALA A 77 1.47 -0.33 4.11
N PHE A 78 1.43 -0.70 5.39
CA PHE A 78 1.14 -2.06 5.81
C PHE A 78 -0.29 -2.48 5.46
N TRP A 79 -1.27 -1.61 5.68
CA TRP A 79 -2.66 -1.83 5.29
C TRP A 79 -2.78 -2.12 3.79
N VAL A 80 -2.12 -1.32 2.94
CA VAL A 80 -2.09 -1.56 1.48
C VAL A 80 -1.36 -2.86 1.13
N GLY A 81 -0.26 -3.17 1.81
CA GLY A 81 0.45 -4.44 1.62
C GLY A 81 -0.44 -5.65 1.90
N ALA A 82 -1.21 -5.59 2.99
CA ALA A 82 -2.16 -6.64 3.36
C ALA A 82 -3.36 -6.71 2.40
N LEU A 83 -3.82 -5.57 1.88
CA LEU A 83 -4.85 -5.51 0.84
C LEU A 83 -4.43 -6.24 -0.44
N ILE A 84 -3.23 -5.95 -0.96
CA ILE A 84 -2.80 -6.46 -2.28
C ILE A 84 -2.14 -7.85 -2.22
N ASN A 85 -1.61 -8.24 -1.05
CA ASN A 85 -1.08 -9.58 -0.79
C ASN A 85 -1.88 -10.28 0.34
N PRO A 86 -3.17 -10.57 0.13
CA PRO A 86 -4.00 -11.23 1.13
C PRO A 86 -3.60 -12.69 1.33
N LEU A 87 -4.04 -13.27 2.45
CA LEU A 87 -3.93 -14.69 2.75
C LEU A 87 -5.33 -15.32 2.71
N PRO A 88 -5.59 -16.36 1.89
CA PRO A 88 -4.69 -16.95 0.90
C PRO A 88 -4.43 -16.04 -0.32
N ALA A 89 -3.30 -16.27 -0.99
CA ALA A 89 -2.87 -15.44 -2.12
C ALA A 89 -3.82 -15.52 -3.33
N MET A 90 -4.18 -14.37 -3.88
CA MET A 90 -5.09 -14.24 -5.03
C MET A 90 -4.39 -14.25 -6.40
N GLY A 91 -3.07 -13.99 -6.44
CA GLY A 91 -2.30 -13.94 -7.70
C GLY A 91 -2.51 -12.64 -8.50
N VAL A 92 -2.93 -11.55 -7.85
CA VAL A 92 -3.21 -10.25 -8.49
C VAL A 92 -2.09 -9.21 -8.30
N ALA A 93 -1.12 -9.50 -7.43
CA ALA A 93 0.01 -8.61 -7.15
C ALA A 93 1.30 -9.42 -6.90
N MET A 94 2.45 -8.80 -7.16
CA MET A 94 3.74 -9.28 -6.68
C MET A 94 3.77 -9.28 -5.15
N GLU A 95 4.52 -10.20 -4.55
CA GLU A 95 4.72 -10.26 -3.10
C GLU A 95 5.59 -9.08 -2.63
N ILE A 96 5.01 -8.14 -1.86
CA ILE A 96 5.71 -6.95 -1.35
C ILE A 96 5.95 -6.98 0.17
N ARG A 97 5.38 -7.94 0.91
CA ARG A 97 5.46 -7.96 2.38
C ARG A 97 6.90 -8.07 2.91
N PRO A 98 7.80 -8.91 2.35
CA PRO A 98 9.19 -8.95 2.81
C PRO A 98 9.89 -7.60 2.68
N ALA A 99 9.63 -6.88 1.58
CA ALA A 99 10.19 -5.54 1.36
C ALA A 99 9.61 -4.51 2.34
N LEU A 100 8.29 -4.51 2.56
CA LEU A 100 7.63 -3.63 3.53
C LEU A 100 8.15 -3.82 4.96
N LEU A 101 8.32 -5.08 5.39
CA LEU A 101 8.81 -5.41 6.73
C LEU A 101 10.30 -5.08 6.90
N SER A 102 11.08 -5.17 5.84
CA SER A 102 12.52 -4.87 5.87
C SER A 102 12.84 -3.38 5.81
N ALA A 103 11.92 -2.58 5.25
CA ALA A 103 12.05 -1.15 5.08
C ALA A 103 12.32 -0.40 6.39
N LYS A 104 13.26 0.54 6.33
CA LYS A 104 13.75 1.26 7.52
C LYS A 104 13.08 2.61 7.75
N SER A 105 12.34 3.12 6.76
CA SER A 105 11.65 4.41 6.87
C SER A 105 10.21 4.33 6.36
N ALA A 106 9.37 5.27 6.81
CA ALA A 106 8.00 5.41 6.33
C ALA A 106 7.95 5.77 4.84
N GLU A 107 8.88 6.61 4.37
CA GLU A 107 9.01 6.99 2.96
C GLU A 107 9.32 5.77 2.08
N GLU A 108 10.19 4.88 2.55
CA GLU A 108 10.47 3.62 1.85
C GLU A 108 9.25 2.70 1.82
N ARG A 109 8.57 2.50 2.96
CA ARG A 109 7.37 1.67 3.04
C ARG A 109 6.27 2.17 2.11
N ILE A 110 6.00 3.47 2.11
CA ILE A 110 4.93 4.02 1.27
C ILE A 110 5.28 3.95 -0.22
N ARG A 111 6.56 4.10 -0.58
CA ARG A 111 7.03 3.88 -1.96
C ARG A 111 6.79 2.44 -2.40
N ILE A 112 7.18 1.46 -1.58
CA ILE A 112 6.96 0.03 -1.87
C ILE A 112 5.47 -0.27 -2.05
N ALA A 113 4.62 0.21 -1.13
CA ALA A 113 3.17 0.03 -1.21
C ALA A 113 2.57 0.68 -2.47
N SER A 114 2.96 1.91 -2.78
CA SER A 114 2.49 2.66 -3.96
C SER A 114 2.88 1.99 -5.27
N ASP A 115 4.13 1.55 -5.38
CA ASP A 115 4.61 0.85 -6.57
C ASP A 115 3.93 -0.52 -6.71
N GLY A 116 3.71 -1.22 -5.60
CA GLY A 116 3.02 -2.51 -5.55
C GLY A 116 1.58 -2.42 -6.03
N ILE A 117 0.78 -1.52 -5.46
CA ILE A 117 -0.63 -1.37 -5.83
C ILE A 117 -0.77 -0.90 -7.28
N LEU A 118 0.06 0.03 -7.75
CA LEU A 118 0.02 0.52 -9.13
C LEU A 118 0.37 -0.58 -10.14
N ARG A 119 1.37 -1.43 -9.84
CA ARG A 119 1.70 -2.59 -10.67
C ARG A 119 0.57 -3.61 -10.68
N SER A 120 -0.05 -3.87 -9.52
CA SER A 120 -1.19 -4.78 -9.42
C SER A 120 -2.40 -4.30 -10.22
N ILE A 121 -2.74 -3.00 -10.17
CA ILE A 121 -3.79 -2.39 -11.00
C ILE A 121 -3.48 -2.62 -12.49
N ARG A 122 -2.28 -2.26 -12.93
CA ARG A 122 -1.86 -2.41 -14.34
C ARG A 122 -1.86 -3.87 -14.81
N HIS A 123 -1.64 -4.80 -13.89
CA HIS A 123 -1.76 -6.22 -14.18
C HIS A 123 -3.22 -6.65 -14.35
N MET A 124 -4.09 -6.28 -13.42
CA MET A 124 -5.49 -6.67 -13.44
C MET A 124 -6.29 -6.03 -14.59
N ASP A 125 -5.94 -4.78 -14.97
CA ASP A 125 -6.56 -4.09 -16.11
C ASP A 125 -5.99 -4.49 -17.48
N GLY A 126 -4.96 -5.34 -17.49
CA GLY A 126 -4.33 -5.86 -18.71
C GLY A 126 -3.37 -4.91 -19.41
N SER A 127 -3.12 -3.71 -18.86
CA SER A 127 -2.19 -2.73 -19.46
C SER A 127 -0.72 -3.16 -19.37
N LYS A 128 -0.35 -3.99 -18.39
CA LYS A 128 0.98 -4.61 -18.27
C LYS A 128 0.91 -6.04 -17.75
N ARG A 129 1.91 -6.86 -18.10
CA ARG A 129 2.12 -8.15 -17.42
C ARG A 129 2.67 -7.93 -16.01
N MET A 130 2.44 -8.91 -15.13
CA MET A 130 2.98 -8.87 -13.77
C MET A 130 4.52 -9.01 -13.76
N TRP A 131 5.09 -9.71 -14.74
CA TRP A 131 6.52 -9.93 -14.99
C TRP A 131 6.93 -9.52 -16.39
#